data_AF-A0A2V8FRC8-F1
#
_entry.id   AF-A0A2V8FRC8-F1
#
_cell.length_a   1.000
_cell.length_b   1.000
_cell.length_c   1.000
_cell.angle_alpha   90.00
_cell.angle_beta   90.00
_cell.angle_gamma   90.00
#
_symmetry.space_group_name_H-M   'P 1'
#
loop_
_entity.id
_entity.type
_entity.pdbx_description
1 polymer ?
#
loop_
_entity_poly.entity_id
_entity_poly.type
_entity_poly.pdbx_seq_one_letter_code
_entity_poly.pdbx_strand_id
1 'polypeptide(L)'
;MLHLARPLVARPASPRAIRVGALCVHSIAVAFLLSGAAAAQTPAAEPASGPSVLTIFFKGTNIGREQVTLARTSSGWTISSTGRQGPPFDITLNRFEAKYTPDWQPAELHVEALVRNESVTLSTSFGVTTAISEVTRNSVTNGKTDQVSARTIALPNGVYGAYEALAARLSTAEAGSELPVYVAPNAEIRVKIRSVTPVTLEGPSATIATRRYDVTFQNPSGPFDASVSIDARHRLVRVELPAASLVIARDDASSVAMRSVTARNPNDADVTIPANGFNIAATLTSPSAPGRLRHPALVLVGGSGPTDRDETVAGIPIFAELARALADAGYIVVRYDKRGVGQSGGRIESATIGDYADDAVAVVKWIASRRDVDRRHVAVAGHSEGGAVALLAAQREKKIAAVTLVAAPGSTGADLILEQQRHVLDRMGLPDDQKQQKIELQKKIQTAVVAGTGWENVPPELRKQADTPWFRSLLLFDPAATLPKVKQPILIVQGDLDTQVPPAHADRLAQLARARKNTPPAEVVHIPGVNHLLVPATTGEVAEYTQLSGKTVSPQVAEAIAAWLRKIWGVIG
;
A
#
# COMPACT_ATOMS: atom_id res chain seq x y z
N MET A 1 -31.96 31.75 12.24
CA MET A 1 -32.10 32.34 13.60
C MET A 1 -30.73 32.20 14.26
N LEU A 2 -29.87 33.24 14.21
CA LEU A 2 -29.61 34.25 15.27
C LEU A 2 -29.07 33.57 16.55
N HIS A 3 -27.86 33.77 17.07
CA HIS A 3 -26.99 34.95 17.27
C HIS A 3 -25.48 34.56 17.17
N LEU A 4 -24.58 35.33 16.56
CA LEU A 4 -23.85 36.54 17.03
C LEU A 4 -23.00 36.37 18.30
N ALA A 5 -21.67 36.28 18.13
CA ALA A 5 -20.66 36.93 18.99
C ALA A 5 -19.31 37.07 18.25
N ARG A 6 -18.70 38.26 18.39
CA ARG A 6 -17.53 38.79 17.67
C ARG A 6 -16.18 38.43 18.32
N PRO A 7 -15.03 38.68 17.65
CA PRO A 7 -13.72 38.15 17.99
C PRO A 7 -12.89 39.06 18.92
N LEU A 8 -11.94 38.49 19.65
CA LEU A 8 -10.90 39.24 20.36
C LEU A 8 -9.58 39.22 19.57
N VAL A 9 -9.10 40.43 19.30
CA VAL A 9 -7.77 40.76 18.77
C VAL A 9 -6.87 41.09 19.96
N ALA A 10 -5.64 40.56 19.97
CA ALA A 10 -4.52 41.17 20.69
C ALA A 10 -3.24 41.03 19.84
N ARG A 11 -2.59 42.18 19.63
CA ARG A 11 -1.38 42.40 18.82
C ARG A 11 -0.10 42.32 19.70
N PRO A 12 1.11 42.40 19.12
CA PRO A 12 2.31 41.70 19.59
C PRO A 12 3.19 42.52 20.53
N ALA A 13 4.17 41.86 21.16
CA ALA A 13 5.29 42.51 21.82
C ALA A 13 6.62 41.78 21.51
N SER A 14 7.53 42.50 20.87
CA SER A 14 8.98 42.39 21.04
C SER A 14 9.48 43.80 21.41
N PRO A 15 10.60 43.98 22.14
CA PRO A 15 11.91 44.03 21.47
C PRO A 15 13.17 43.71 22.33
N ARG A 16 14.33 43.74 21.65
CA ARG A 16 15.74 43.85 22.10
C ARG A 16 16.45 42.52 22.44
N ALA A 17 17.40 42.02 21.64
CA ALA A 17 18.70 42.54 21.16
C ALA A 17 19.81 42.56 22.22
N ILE A 18 20.73 41.58 22.14
CA ILE A 18 22.16 41.75 22.47
C ILE A 18 22.97 40.94 21.43
N ARG A 19 23.87 41.63 20.72
CA ARG A 19 24.94 41.10 19.88
C ARG A 19 26.16 40.77 20.74
N VAL A 20 27.01 39.87 20.21
CA VAL A 20 28.50 39.85 20.18
C VAL A 20 28.90 38.37 20.39
N GLY A 21 29.45 37.68 19.39
CA GLY A 21 30.84 37.84 18.99
C GLY A 21 31.14 37.00 17.75
N ALA A 22 31.75 37.67 16.78
CA ALA A 22 32.33 37.08 15.59
C ALA A 22 33.69 36.45 15.93
N LEU A 23 34.04 35.36 15.27
CA LEU A 23 35.42 35.11 14.87
C LEU A 23 35.42 34.46 13.48
N CYS A 24 35.86 35.24 12.50
CA CYS A 24 36.19 34.84 11.14
C CYS A 24 37.70 34.64 11.04
N VAL A 25 38.15 33.58 10.34
CA VAL A 25 39.42 33.50 9.59
C VAL A 25 39.16 32.50 8.43
N HIS A 26 38.79 32.97 7.23
CA HIS A 26 39.62 33.17 6.00
C HIS A 26 40.38 31.88 5.56
N SER A 27 40.21 31.33 4.35
CA SER A 27 40.52 31.93 3.02
C SER A 27 40.02 31.03 1.85
N ILE A 28 39.35 31.55 0.79
CA ILE A 28 39.83 31.80 -0.62
C ILE A 28 40.06 30.49 -1.43
N ALA A 29 39.59 30.20 -2.66
CA ALA A 29 38.84 30.77 -3.78
C ALA A 29 38.42 29.56 -4.68
N VAL A 30 37.48 29.57 -5.63
CA VAL A 30 37.49 30.20 -6.96
C VAL A 30 36.08 30.05 -7.56
N ALA A 31 35.54 31.15 -8.08
CA ALA A 31 34.28 31.21 -8.79
C ALA A 31 34.46 30.78 -10.26
N PHE A 32 33.65 29.83 -10.73
CA PHE A 32 33.35 29.67 -12.16
C PHE A 32 31.95 30.23 -12.42
N LEU A 33 31.92 31.40 -13.06
CA LEU A 33 30.73 31.96 -13.70
C LEU A 33 30.46 31.16 -14.98
N LEU A 34 29.58 30.17 -14.90
CA LEU A 34 28.85 29.68 -16.05
C LEU A 34 27.47 30.33 -16.02
N SER A 35 27.26 31.27 -16.94
CA SER A 35 25.95 31.75 -17.33
C SER A 35 25.08 30.56 -17.72
N GLY A 36 24.24 30.10 -16.79
CA GLY A 36 23.20 29.13 -17.09
C GLY A 36 22.21 29.78 -18.04
N ALA A 37 22.33 29.46 -19.33
CA ALA A 37 21.19 29.54 -20.23
C ALA A 37 20.04 28.83 -19.53
N ALA A 38 18.92 29.52 -19.32
CA ALA A 38 17.69 28.89 -18.86
C ALA A 38 17.44 27.71 -19.79
N ALA A 39 17.59 26.49 -19.26
CA ALA A 39 17.18 25.30 -19.97
C ALA A 39 15.71 25.51 -20.31
N ALA A 40 15.42 25.70 -21.60
CA ALA A 40 14.06 25.73 -22.08
C ALA A 40 13.40 24.45 -21.55
N GLN A 41 12.41 24.61 -20.66
CA GLN A 41 11.59 23.49 -20.22
C GLN A 41 11.01 22.86 -21.48
N THR A 42 11.46 21.65 -21.80
CA THR A 42 10.87 20.86 -22.86
C THR A 42 9.36 20.84 -22.61
N PRO A 43 8.51 21.25 -23.56
CA PRO A 43 7.07 21.24 -23.34
C PRO A 43 6.66 19.85 -22.87
N ALA A 44 5.89 19.79 -21.79
CA ALA A 44 5.40 18.52 -21.26
C ALA A 44 4.73 17.74 -22.40
N ALA A 45 5.12 16.47 -22.58
CA ALA A 45 4.60 15.69 -23.69
C ALA A 45 3.07 15.61 -23.63
N GLU A 46 2.42 15.89 -24.76
CA GLU A 46 0.96 15.80 -24.87
C GLU A 46 0.48 14.34 -24.72
N PRO A 47 -0.70 14.07 -24.15
CA PRO A 47 -1.26 12.73 -24.09
C PRO A 47 -1.50 12.10 -25.47
N ALA A 48 -1.20 10.80 -25.62
CA ALA A 48 -1.46 10.12 -26.89
C ALA A 48 -2.97 9.99 -27.16
N SER A 49 -3.42 10.45 -28.32
CA SER A 49 -4.80 10.25 -28.76
C SER A 49 -5.09 8.78 -29.07
N GLY A 50 -6.36 8.37 -28.94
CA GLY A 50 -6.82 7.05 -29.34
C GLY A 50 -7.83 6.42 -28.37
N PRO A 51 -8.45 5.31 -28.77
CA PRO A 51 -9.44 4.62 -27.98
C PRO A 51 -8.82 3.87 -26.79
N SER A 52 -9.61 3.70 -25.74
CA SER A 52 -9.34 2.80 -24.61
C SER A 52 -10.66 2.20 -24.11
N VAL A 53 -10.59 1.07 -23.43
CA VAL A 53 -11.74 0.47 -22.75
C VAL A 53 -11.39 0.39 -21.27
N LEU A 54 -12.25 0.95 -20.43
CA LEU A 54 -12.15 0.89 -18.98
C LEU A 54 -13.11 -0.18 -18.47
N THR A 55 -12.60 -1.17 -17.75
CA THR A 55 -13.40 -2.17 -17.02
C THR A 55 -13.57 -1.74 -15.58
N ILE A 56 -14.77 -1.90 -15.03
CA ILE A 56 -15.19 -1.35 -13.75
C ILE A 56 -15.47 -2.51 -12.80
N PHE A 57 -14.78 -2.53 -11.67
CA PHE A 57 -14.90 -3.54 -10.64
C PHE A 57 -15.43 -2.94 -9.35
N PHE A 58 -16.48 -3.55 -8.78
CA PHE A 58 -16.99 -3.20 -7.47
C PHE A 58 -16.91 -4.41 -6.55
N LYS A 59 -16.23 -4.24 -5.41
CA LYS A 59 -15.94 -5.34 -4.45
C LYS A 59 -15.28 -6.55 -5.13
N GLY A 60 -14.39 -6.29 -6.11
CA GLY A 60 -13.69 -7.31 -6.88
C GLY A 60 -14.47 -7.93 -8.05
N THR A 61 -15.77 -7.64 -8.17
CA THR A 61 -16.61 -8.16 -9.26
C THR A 61 -16.63 -7.18 -10.42
N ASN A 62 -16.40 -7.65 -11.65
CA ASN A 62 -16.62 -6.85 -12.85
C ASN A 62 -18.13 -6.54 -12.97
N ILE A 63 -18.47 -5.25 -12.92
CA ILE A 63 -19.84 -4.77 -13.04
C ILE A 63 -20.10 -4.04 -14.35
N GLY A 64 -19.09 -3.81 -15.20
CA GLY A 64 -19.31 -2.98 -16.37
C GLY A 64 -18.06 -2.55 -17.12
N ARG A 65 -18.29 -1.85 -18.23
CA ARG A 65 -17.25 -1.27 -19.07
C ARG A 65 -17.67 0.09 -19.61
N GLU A 66 -16.67 0.92 -19.88
CA GLU A 66 -16.79 2.21 -20.54
C GLU A 66 -15.79 2.28 -21.70
N GLN A 67 -16.28 2.51 -22.91
CA GLN A 67 -15.46 2.77 -24.10
C GLN A 67 -15.14 4.25 -24.15
N VAL A 68 -13.87 4.60 -24.20
CA VAL A 68 -13.39 5.98 -24.13
C VAL A 68 -12.58 6.30 -25.37
N THR A 69 -12.72 7.49 -25.91
CA THR A 69 -11.85 8.04 -26.95
C THR A 69 -11.31 9.38 -26.49
N LEU A 70 -9.98 9.51 -26.48
CA LEU A 70 -9.31 10.80 -26.33
C LEU A 70 -8.82 11.25 -27.71
N ALA A 71 -9.23 12.44 -28.15
CA ALA A 71 -8.84 12.99 -29.45
C ALA A 71 -8.24 14.39 -29.30
N ARG A 72 -7.06 14.60 -29.90
CA ARG A 72 -6.52 15.92 -30.18
C ARG A 72 -7.26 16.54 -31.36
N THR A 73 -7.81 17.73 -31.18
CA THR A 73 -8.44 18.51 -32.25
C THR A 73 -7.62 19.78 -32.53
N SER A 74 -7.94 20.49 -33.60
CA SER A 74 -7.31 21.79 -33.89
C SER A 74 -7.61 22.85 -32.81
N SER A 75 -8.73 22.72 -32.10
CA SER A 75 -9.19 23.65 -31.05
C SER A 75 -8.83 23.21 -29.63
N GLY A 76 -8.26 22.01 -29.43
CA GLY A 76 -7.99 21.50 -28.10
C GLY A 76 -8.06 19.98 -28.00
N TRP A 77 -8.81 19.49 -27.02
CA TRP A 77 -9.00 18.07 -26.73
C TRP A 77 -10.48 17.74 -26.60
N THR A 78 -10.86 16.57 -27.09
CA THR A 78 -12.18 16.00 -26.86
C THR A 78 -12.03 14.64 -26.21
N ILE A 79 -12.76 14.42 -25.12
CA ILE A 79 -12.98 13.11 -24.52
C ILE A 79 -14.41 12.72 -24.82
N SER A 80 -14.63 11.54 -25.37
CA SER A 80 -15.96 10.95 -25.48
C SER A 80 -16.00 9.56 -24.86
N SER A 81 -17.14 9.19 -24.29
CA SER A 81 -17.32 7.83 -23.80
C SER A 81 -18.77 7.34 -23.81
N THR A 82 -18.93 6.02 -23.83
CA THR A 82 -20.20 5.30 -23.67
C THR A 82 -19.95 4.05 -22.84
N GLY A 83 -20.96 3.53 -22.15
CA GLY A 83 -20.73 2.38 -21.28
C GLY A 83 -21.93 1.90 -20.51
N ARG A 84 -21.75 0.81 -19.78
CA ARG A 84 -22.75 0.27 -18.87
C ARG A 84 -22.11 -0.26 -17.60
N GLN A 85 -22.76 0.00 -16.48
CA GLN A 85 -22.46 -0.44 -15.14
C GLN A 85 -23.71 -1.11 -14.56
N GLY A 86 -23.58 -2.35 -14.10
CA GLY A 86 -24.62 -3.08 -13.38
C GLY A 86 -24.72 -2.67 -11.91
N PRO A 87 -25.38 -3.49 -11.08
CA PRO A 87 -25.57 -3.22 -9.68
C PRO A 87 -24.23 -3.04 -8.93
N PRO A 88 -24.16 -2.15 -7.92
CA PRO A 88 -25.26 -1.40 -7.30
C PRO A 88 -25.57 -0.03 -7.93
N PHE A 89 -24.82 0.36 -8.96
CA PHE A 89 -24.92 1.69 -9.57
C PHE A 89 -26.01 1.75 -10.64
N ASP A 90 -26.12 0.71 -11.47
CA ASP A 90 -27.11 0.57 -12.55
C ASP A 90 -27.15 1.81 -13.47
N ILE A 91 -26.02 2.08 -14.12
CA ILE A 91 -25.83 3.23 -15.00
C ILE A 91 -25.60 2.75 -16.44
N THR A 92 -26.39 3.24 -17.39
CA THR A 92 -26.09 3.16 -18.82
C THR A 92 -25.69 4.55 -19.29
N LEU A 93 -24.43 4.73 -19.66
CA LEU A 93 -23.91 5.96 -20.23
C LEU A 93 -24.09 5.93 -21.74
N ASN A 94 -25.13 6.61 -22.24
CA ASN A 94 -25.45 6.68 -23.67
C ASN A 94 -24.48 7.60 -24.40
N ARG A 95 -24.10 8.70 -23.76
CA ARG A 95 -23.14 9.66 -24.28
C ARG A 95 -22.45 10.42 -23.16
N PHE A 96 -21.14 10.48 -23.22
CA PHE A 96 -20.34 11.51 -22.57
C PHE A 96 -19.50 12.22 -23.62
N GLU A 97 -19.42 13.53 -23.52
CA GLU A 97 -18.50 14.34 -24.31
C GLU A 97 -17.99 15.50 -23.43
N ALA A 98 -16.69 15.70 -23.38
CA ALA A 98 -16.08 16.87 -22.75
C ALA A 98 -15.03 17.47 -23.67
N LYS A 99 -15.09 18.79 -23.84
CA LYS A 99 -14.16 19.57 -24.66
C LYS A 99 -13.28 20.42 -23.76
N TYR A 100 -11.99 20.44 -24.08
CA TYR A 100 -10.98 21.22 -23.40
C TYR A 100 -10.18 22.03 -24.40
N THR A 101 -9.66 23.18 -23.98
CA THR A 101 -8.62 23.91 -24.71
C THR A 101 -7.30 23.11 -24.74
N PRO A 102 -6.29 23.50 -25.54
CA PRO A 102 -4.98 22.85 -25.53
C PRO A 102 -4.33 22.72 -24.15
N ASP A 103 -4.57 23.69 -23.26
CA ASP A 103 -4.02 23.77 -21.90
C ASP A 103 -4.89 23.07 -20.84
N TRP A 104 -5.82 22.21 -21.27
CA TRP A 104 -6.73 21.45 -20.40
C TRP A 104 -7.62 22.34 -19.54
N GLN A 105 -8.11 23.46 -20.09
CA GLN A 105 -9.22 24.21 -19.51
C GLN A 105 -10.53 23.69 -20.10
N PRO A 106 -11.53 23.31 -19.28
CA PRO A 106 -12.81 22.82 -19.78
C PRO A 106 -13.55 23.94 -20.50
N ALA A 107 -14.22 23.59 -21.60
CA ALA A 107 -15.08 24.48 -22.37
C ALA A 107 -16.54 24.00 -22.31
N GLU A 108 -16.76 22.71 -22.53
CA GLU A 108 -18.08 22.10 -22.56
C GLU A 108 -18.03 20.68 -21.97
N LEU A 109 -19.12 20.28 -21.33
CA LEU A 109 -19.34 18.92 -20.85
C LEU A 109 -20.80 18.52 -21.06
N HIS A 110 -21.01 17.32 -21.59
CA HIS A 110 -22.33 16.76 -21.84
C HIS A 110 -22.38 15.30 -21.39
N VAL A 111 -23.44 14.93 -20.67
CA VAL A 111 -23.71 13.56 -20.22
C VAL A 111 -25.17 13.23 -20.53
N GLU A 112 -25.40 12.11 -21.19
CA GLU A 112 -26.69 11.45 -21.34
C GLU A 112 -26.59 10.05 -20.76
N ALA A 113 -27.36 9.77 -19.71
CA ALA A 113 -27.32 8.48 -19.05
C ALA A 113 -28.71 8.02 -18.58
N LEU A 114 -28.86 6.72 -18.40
CA LEU A 114 -29.92 6.11 -17.61
C LEU A 114 -29.33 5.71 -16.27
N VAL A 115 -29.87 6.23 -15.17
CA VAL A 115 -29.47 5.86 -13.80
C VAL A 115 -30.65 5.15 -13.16
N ARG A 116 -30.53 3.85 -12.88
CA ARG A 116 -31.64 3.01 -12.39
C ARG A 116 -32.92 3.16 -13.23
N ASN A 117 -32.74 3.18 -14.55
CA ASN A 117 -33.77 3.40 -15.57
C ASN A 117 -34.39 4.80 -15.61
N GLU A 118 -33.89 5.76 -14.83
CA GLU A 118 -34.28 7.17 -14.94
C GLU A 118 -33.35 7.90 -15.92
N SER A 119 -33.93 8.63 -16.87
CA SER A 119 -33.14 9.45 -17.80
C SER A 119 -32.58 10.67 -17.08
N VAL A 120 -31.26 10.87 -17.24
CA VAL A 120 -30.52 12.00 -16.70
C VAL A 120 -29.68 12.61 -17.83
N THR A 121 -29.85 13.91 -18.04
CA THR A 121 -28.98 14.72 -18.90
C THR A 121 -28.28 15.76 -18.04
N LEU A 122 -26.97 15.94 -18.24
CA LEU A 122 -26.18 17.03 -17.66
C LEU A 122 -25.45 17.75 -18.79
N SER A 123 -25.69 19.04 -18.91
CA SER A 123 -24.92 19.94 -19.77
C SER A 123 -24.18 20.93 -18.88
N THR A 124 -22.92 21.21 -19.14
CA THR A 124 -22.18 22.27 -18.46
C THR A 124 -21.35 23.06 -19.45
N SER A 125 -21.53 24.39 -19.46
CA SER A 125 -20.67 25.32 -20.17
C SER A 125 -19.69 25.98 -19.20
N PHE A 126 -18.46 26.16 -19.64
CA PHE A 126 -17.39 26.70 -18.82
C PHE A 126 -16.91 28.03 -19.40
N GLY A 127 -16.93 29.06 -18.55
CA GLY A 127 -16.15 30.28 -18.75
C GLY A 127 -14.77 30.14 -18.11
N VAL A 128 -14.02 31.24 -18.01
CA VAL A 128 -12.69 31.20 -17.39
C VAL A 128 -12.77 30.85 -15.91
N THR A 129 -13.76 31.35 -15.18
CA THR A 129 -13.91 31.11 -13.73
C THR A 129 -15.32 30.72 -13.33
N THR A 130 -16.14 30.29 -14.29
CA THR A 130 -17.55 29.97 -14.07
C THR A 130 -17.92 28.65 -14.73
N ALA A 131 -18.72 27.84 -14.07
CA ALA A 131 -19.37 26.67 -14.65
C ALA A 131 -20.89 26.85 -14.56
N ILE A 132 -21.60 26.74 -15.68
CA ILE A 132 -23.05 26.84 -15.75
C ILE A 132 -23.57 25.47 -16.14
N SER A 133 -24.23 24.79 -15.20
CA SER A 133 -24.74 23.44 -15.38
C SER A 133 -26.26 23.41 -15.47
N GLU A 134 -26.78 22.61 -16.38
CA GLU A 134 -28.19 22.26 -16.48
C GLU A 134 -28.35 20.75 -16.34
N VAL A 135 -29.19 20.33 -15.39
CA VAL A 135 -29.49 18.92 -15.12
C VAL A 135 -30.95 18.67 -15.40
N THR A 136 -31.24 17.78 -16.33
CA THR A 136 -32.59 17.29 -16.57
C THR A 136 -32.74 15.89 -16.00
N ARG A 137 -33.71 15.69 -15.10
CA ARG A 137 -34.11 14.37 -14.61
C ARG A 137 -35.62 14.27 -14.62
N ASN A 138 -36.18 13.19 -15.15
CA ASN A 138 -37.63 12.97 -15.24
C ASN A 138 -38.37 14.20 -15.83
N SER A 139 -37.81 14.77 -16.91
CA SER A 139 -38.31 15.96 -17.61
C SER A 139 -38.30 17.27 -16.81
N VAL A 140 -37.67 17.29 -15.63
CA VAL A 140 -37.46 18.51 -14.84
C VAL A 140 -36.02 18.97 -15.00
N THR A 141 -35.83 20.18 -15.50
CA THR A 141 -34.52 20.81 -15.68
C THR A 141 -34.23 21.80 -14.56
N ASN A 142 -33.09 21.64 -13.90
CA ASN A 142 -32.56 22.57 -12.91
C ASN A 142 -31.22 23.12 -13.38
N GLY A 143 -31.08 24.44 -13.35
CA GLY A 143 -29.84 25.15 -13.66
C GLY A 143 -29.08 25.54 -12.40
N LYS A 144 -27.75 25.59 -12.49
CA LYS A 144 -26.86 26.08 -11.44
C LYS A 144 -25.67 26.80 -12.05
N THR A 145 -25.20 27.85 -11.38
CA THR A 145 -23.93 28.52 -11.73
C THR A 145 -22.99 28.44 -10.53
N ASP A 146 -21.78 27.95 -10.78
CA ASP A 146 -20.71 27.84 -9.79
C ASP A 146 -19.51 28.68 -10.20
N GLN A 147 -18.81 29.23 -9.21
CA GLN A 147 -17.46 29.77 -9.41
C GLN A 147 -16.45 28.60 -9.39
N VAL A 148 -15.53 28.60 -10.34
CA VAL A 148 -14.49 27.58 -10.49
C VAL A 148 -13.13 28.22 -10.76
N SER A 149 -12.06 27.50 -10.44
CA SER A 149 -10.70 27.91 -10.77
C SER A 149 -10.45 27.84 -12.27
N ALA A 150 -9.65 28.76 -12.82
CA ALA A 150 -9.33 28.78 -14.25
C ALA A 150 -8.61 27.53 -14.78
N ARG A 151 -8.00 26.75 -13.90
CA ARG A 151 -7.30 25.49 -14.23
C ARG A 151 -8.05 24.25 -13.75
N THR A 152 -9.33 24.38 -13.41
CA THR A 152 -10.16 23.24 -13.01
C THR A 152 -10.24 22.20 -14.13
N ILE A 153 -10.55 20.97 -13.78
CA ILE A 153 -10.96 19.91 -14.72
C ILE A 153 -12.32 19.40 -14.30
N ALA A 154 -13.11 18.91 -15.26
CA ALA A 154 -14.47 18.47 -14.99
C ALA A 154 -14.53 16.94 -14.81
N LEU A 155 -14.97 16.49 -13.63
CA LEU A 155 -15.19 15.08 -13.31
C LEU A 155 -16.63 14.84 -12.87
N PRO A 156 -17.58 14.58 -13.80
CA PRO A 156 -18.94 14.23 -13.43
C PRO A 156 -18.98 12.85 -12.77
N ASN A 157 -19.90 12.69 -11.81
CA ASN A 157 -20.06 11.43 -11.08
C ASN A 157 -20.49 10.27 -12.00
N GLY A 158 -19.86 9.10 -11.83
CA GLY A 158 -20.23 7.88 -12.54
C GLY A 158 -19.75 7.79 -14.00
N VAL A 159 -18.93 8.74 -14.46
CA VAL A 159 -18.33 8.75 -15.81
C VAL A 159 -16.81 8.68 -15.66
N TYR A 160 -16.21 7.54 -16.02
CA TYR A 160 -14.80 7.29 -15.77
C TYR A 160 -13.90 7.74 -16.92
N GLY A 161 -14.43 7.89 -18.14
CA GLY A 161 -13.70 8.49 -19.26
C GLY A 161 -13.22 9.91 -18.96
N ALA A 162 -13.94 10.66 -18.12
CA ALA A 162 -13.54 11.99 -17.65
C ALA A 162 -12.18 11.99 -16.91
N TYR A 163 -11.78 10.86 -16.33
CA TYR A 163 -10.48 10.74 -15.65
C TYR A 163 -9.28 10.82 -16.59
N GLU A 164 -9.46 10.73 -17.92
CA GLU A 164 -8.40 11.03 -18.88
C GLU A 164 -7.93 12.50 -18.75
N ALA A 165 -8.83 13.44 -18.41
CA ALA A 165 -8.45 14.84 -18.14
C ALA A 165 -7.64 14.98 -16.84
N LEU A 166 -8.01 14.21 -15.80
CA LEU A 166 -7.22 14.12 -14.57
C LEU A 166 -5.85 13.51 -14.83
N ALA A 167 -5.77 12.45 -15.64
CA ALA A 167 -4.51 11.83 -16.02
C ALA A 167 -3.60 12.83 -16.76
N ALA A 168 -4.14 13.59 -17.72
CA ALA A 168 -3.38 14.62 -18.41
C ALA A 168 -2.80 15.68 -17.46
N ARG A 169 -3.60 16.17 -16.50
CA ARG A 169 -3.10 17.12 -15.48
C ARG A 169 -2.04 16.51 -14.57
N LEU A 170 -2.29 15.31 -14.06
CA LEU A 170 -1.37 14.60 -13.16
C LEU A 170 -0.03 14.31 -13.82
N SER A 171 0.02 14.09 -15.15
CA SER A 171 1.26 13.80 -15.87
C SER A 171 2.38 14.84 -15.69
N THR A 172 2.01 16.05 -15.30
CA THR A 172 2.89 17.21 -15.05
C THR A 172 2.93 17.64 -13.58
N ALA A 173 2.21 16.95 -12.70
CA ALA A 173 2.06 17.33 -11.31
C ALA A 173 3.08 16.64 -10.40
N GLU A 174 3.49 17.33 -9.34
CA GLU A 174 4.46 16.83 -8.36
C GLU A 174 3.78 16.50 -7.02
N ALA A 175 4.43 15.64 -6.22
CA ALA A 175 3.99 15.35 -4.87
C ALA A 175 3.93 16.65 -4.03
N GLY A 176 2.89 16.77 -3.21
CA GLY A 176 2.61 17.97 -2.41
C GLY A 176 1.78 19.04 -3.13
N SER A 177 1.66 18.99 -4.46
CA SER A 177 0.81 19.94 -5.20
C SER A 177 -0.68 19.62 -5.07
N GLU A 178 -1.52 20.62 -5.38
CA GLU A 178 -2.99 20.49 -5.38
C GLU A 178 -3.58 20.92 -6.73
N LEU A 179 -4.63 20.22 -7.16
CA LEU A 179 -5.35 20.50 -8.40
C LEU A 179 -6.81 20.86 -8.09
N PRO A 180 -7.38 21.94 -8.65
CA PRO A 180 -8.82 22.14 -8.66
C PRO A 180 -9.51 21.11 -9.56
N VAL A 181 -10.60 20.53 -9.07
CA VAL A 181 -11.45 19.62 -9.81
C VAL A 181 -12.91 20.02 -9.59
N TYR A 182 -13.62 20.33 -10.66
CA TYR A 182 -15.06 20.57 -10.62
C TYR A 182 -15.80 19.23 -10.77
N VAL A 183 -16.40 18.76 -9.68
CA VAL A 183 -17.29 17.60 -9.69
C VAL A 183 -18.63 18.07 -10.22
N ALA A 184 -18.83 18.04 -11.54
CA ALA A 184 -20.02 18.61 -12.16
C ALA A 184 -21.29 17.81 -11.81
N PRO A 185 -22.41 18.47 -11.43
CA PRO A 185 -22.64 19.92 -11.21
C PRO A 185 -22.57 20.32 -9.72
N ASN A 186 -21.89 19.53 -8.88
CA ASN A 186 -21.90 19.63 -7.43
C ASN A 186 -21.07 20.81 -6.91
N ALA A 187 -19.74 20.76 -7.04
CA ALA A 187 -18.83 21.76 -6.47
C ALA A 187 -17.40 21.57 -7.01
N GLU A 188 -16.58 22.61 -6.89
CA GLU A 188 -15.13 22.47 -7.02
C GLU A 188 -14.51 21.97 -5.71
N ILE A 189 -13.65 20.96 -5.83
CA ILE A 189 -12.87 20.38 -4.73
C ILE A 189 -11.39 20.49 -5.05
N ARG A 190 -10.55 20.32 -4.01
CA ARG A 190 -9.10 20.19 -4.17
C ARG A 190 -8.71 18.71 -4.18
N VAL A 191 -7.85 18.35 -5.12
CA VAL A 191 -7.19 17.04 -5.16
C VAL A 191 -5.73 17.24 -4.80
N LYS A 192 -5.34 16.78 -3.61
CA LYS A 192 -3.96 16.86 -3.12
C LYS A 192 -3.19 15.63 -3.55
N ILE A 193 -2.04 15.81 -4.19
CA ILE A 193 -1.15 14.71 -4.57
C ILE A 193 -0.23 14.41 -3.40
N ARG A 194 -0.35 13.22 -2.81
CA ARG A 194 0.46 12.81 -1.65
C ARG A 194 1.82 12.26 -2.07
N SER A 195 1.83 11.41 -3.09
CA SER A 195 3.03 10.75 -3.59
C SER A 195 2.91 10.45 -5.07
N VAL A 196 4.07 10.36 -5.73
CA VAL A 196 4.20 9.90 -7.12
C VAL A 196 5.24 8.79 -7.14
N THR A 197 4.83 7.58 -7.50
CA THR A 197 5.67 6.38 -7.42
C THR A 197 5.71 5.70 -8.78
N PRO A 198 6.90 5.46 -9.38
CA PRO A 198 7.03 4.57 -10.51
C PRO A 198 6.57 3.16 -10.13
N VAL A 199 5.64 2.60 -10.91
CA VAL A 199 5.09 1.26 -10.69
C VAL A 199 4.95 0.57 -12.04
N THR A 200 5.45 -0.66 -12.13
CA THR A 200 5.16 -1.52 -13.28
C THR A 200 3.96 -2.39 -12.92
N LEU A 201 2.89 -2.33 -13.71
CA LEU A 201 1.77 -3.25 -13.60
C LEU A 201 2.09 -4.50 -14.45
N GLU A 202 2.32 -5.63 -13.81
CA GLU A 202 2.61 -6.91 -14.46
C GLU A 202 1.39 -7.83 -14.39
N GLY A 203 0.99 -8.40 -15.51
CA GLY A 203 -0.03 -9.44 -15.55
C GLY A 203 0.09 -10.34 -16.78
N PRO A 204 -0.86 -11.28 -16.95
CA PRO A 204 -0.74 -12.36 -17.94
C PRO A 204 -0.62 -11.88 -19.39
N SER A 205 -1.23 -10.74 -19.72
CA SER A 205 -1.35 -10.22 -21.07
C SER A 205 -0.55 -8.94 -21.32
N ALA A 206 -0.05 -8.28 -20.27
CA ALA A 206 0.62 -7.00 -20.39
C ALA A 206 1.58 -6.72 -19.24
N THR A 207 2.65 -5.99 -19.56
CA THR A 207 3.53 -5.31 -18.60
C THR A 207 3.50 -3.84 -18.94
N ILE A 208 3.01 -3.01 -18.01
CA ILE A 208 2.73 -1.60 -18.26
C ILE A 208 3.53 -0.77 -17.25
N ALA A 209 4.53 -0.03 -17.74
CA ALA A 209 5.21 0.96 -16.94
C ALA A 209 4.28 2.15 -16.66
N THR A 210 4.09 2.48 -15.39
CA THR A 210 3.19 3.55 -14.95
C THR A 210 3.86 4.47 -13.92
N ARG A 211 3.30 5.67 -13.78
CA ARG A 211 3.44 6.52 -12.60
C ARG A 211 2.12 6.44 -11.82
N ARG A 212 2.17 5.96 -10.59
CA ARG A 212 1.04 5.93 -9.65
C ARG A 212 1.05 7.21 -8.83
N TYR A 213 -0.06 7.92 -8.82
CA TYR A 213 -0.32 9.11 -8.03
C TYR A 213 -1.29 8.72 -6.91
N ASP A 214 -0.85 8.78 -5.65
CA ASP A 214 -1.77 8.66 -4.53
C ASP A 214 -2.32 10.05 -4.21
N VAL A 215 -3.63 10.21 -4.26
CA VAL A 215 -4.32 11.50 -4.20
C VAL A 215 -5.41 11.51 -3.13
N THR A 216 -5.60 12.65 -2.45
CA THR A 216 -6.71 12.88 -1.53
C THR A 216 -7.68 13.86 -2.17
N PHE A 217 -8.92 13.42 -2.36
CA PHE A 217 -10.02 14.28 -2.78
C PHE A 217 -10.61 14.95 -1.53
N GLN A 218 -10.51 16.27 -1.45
CA GLN A 218 -11.01 17.07 -0.32
C GLN A 218 -12.50 17.36 -0.49
N ASN A 219 -13.35 16.36 -0.27
CA ASN A 219 -14.80 16.51 -0.35
C ASN A 219 -15.39 17.20 0.88
N PRO A 220 -16.50 17.96 0.74
CA PRO A 220 -17.21 18.56 1.88
C PRO A 220 -17.70 17.55 2.91
N SER A 221 -18.03 16.33 2.48
CA SER A 221 -18.45 15.23 3.36
C SER A 221 -17.29 14.56 4.13
N GLY A 222 -16.06 14.98 3.85
CA GLY A 222 -14.84 14.39 4.38
C GLY A 222 -13.88 13.97 3.26
N PRO A 223 -12.56 14.04 3.52
CA PRO A 223 -11.57 13.62 2.54
C PRO A 223 -11.65 12.12 2.27
N PHE A 224 -11.35 11.71 1.04
CA PHE A 224 -11.15 10.30 0.71
C PHE A 224 -9.92 10.13 -0.17
N ASP A 225 -9.26 8.99 -0.01
CA ASP A 225 -8.04 8.67 -0.75
C ASP A 225 -8.33 7.80 -1.96
N ALA A 226 -7.56 8.03 -3.03
CA ALA A 226 -7.54 7.21 -4.23
C ALA A 226 -6.11 7.07 -4.76
N SER A 227 -5.93 6.14 -5.69
CA SER A 227 -4.72 6.07 -6.52
C SER A 227 -5.10 6.19 -8.00
N VAL A 228 -4.26 6.88 -8.78
CA VAL A 228 -4.42 7.03 -10.24
C VAL A 228 -3.10 6.64 -10.91
N SER A 229 -3.12 5.66 -11.80
CA SER A 229 -1.95 5.18 -12.54
C SER A 229 -2.02 5.62 -14.00
N ILE A 230 -0.90 6.14 -14.49
CA ILE A 230 -0.78 6.75 -15.81
C ILE A 230 0.43 6.16 -16.52
N ASP A 231 0.30 5.78 -17.80
CA ASP A 231 1.43 5.23 -18.56
C ASP A 231 2.35 6.32 -19.16
N ALA A 232 3.42 5.90 -19.82
CA ALA A 232 4.36 6.78 -20.49
C ALA A 232 3.74 7.63 -21.63
N ARG A 233 2.53 7.27 -22.10
CA ARG A 233 1.78 8.03 -23.10
C ARG A 233 0.84 9.06 -22.47
N HIS A 234 0.94 9.25 -21.16
CA HIS A 234 0.10 10.13 -20.34
C HIS A 234 -1.38 9.75 -20.38
N ARG A 235 -1.66 8.45 -20.54
CA ARG A 235 -3.02 7.90 -20.60
C ARG A 235 -3.39 7.22 -19.31
N LEU A 236 -4.67 7.30 -18.97
CA LEU A 236 -5.22 6.60 -17.82
C LEU A 236 -5.02 5.08 -17.97
N VAL A 237 -4.52 4.45 -16.90
CA VAL A 237 -4.36 3.00 -16.82
C VAL A 237 -5.25 2.42 -15.73
N ARG A 238 -5.27 3.02 -14.54
CA ARG A 238 -5.99 2.47 -13.40
C ARG A 238 -6.37 3.54 -12.39
N VAL A 239 -7.56 3.43 -11.80
CA VAL A 239 -8.02 4.24 -10.67
C VAL A 239 -8.49 3.28 -9.59
N GLU A 240 -8.04 3.47 -8.35
CA GLU A 240 -8.51 2.69 -7.21
C GLU A 240 -9.08 3.63 -6.15
N LEU A 241 -10.29 3.35 -5.70
CA LEU A 241 -10.96 4.05 -4.59
C LEU A 241 -11.23 3.02 -3.48
N PRO A 242 -10.26 2.78 -2.57
CA PRO A 242 -10.36 1.72 -1.56
C PRO A 242 -11.59 1.84 -0.66
N ALA A 243 -11.90 3.06 -0.20
CA ALA A 243 -13.05 3.33 0.66
C ALA A 243 -14.39 2.96 0.00
N ALA A 244 -14.47 3.01 -1.34
CA ALA A 244 -15.64 2.62 -2.12
C ALA A 244 -15.57 1.18 -2.64
N SER A 245 -14.48 0.45 -2.41
CA SER A 245 -14.20 -0.86 -3.03
C SER A 245 -14.36 -0.84 -4.55
N LEU A 246 -13.94 0.26 -5.18
CA LEU A 246 -14.14 0.52 -6.62
C LEU A 246 -12.78 0.59 -7.31
N VAL A 247 -12.64 -0.16 -8.40
CA VAL A 247 -11.46 -0.14 -9.28
C VAL A 247 -11.90 0.06 -10.71
N ILE A 248 -11.27 0.99 -11.41
CA ILE A 248 -11.44 1.22 -12.83
C ILE A 248 -10.11 0.95 -13.47
N ALA A 249 -10.04 0.00 -14.40
CA ALA A 249 -8.80 -0.39 -15.03
C ALA A 249 -8.97 -0.44 -16.54
N ARG A 250 -8.00 0.10 -17.27
CA ARG A 250 -7.90 -0.10 -18.72
C ARG A 250 -7.83 -1.59 -19.02
N ASP A 251 -8.39 -2.03 -20.14
CA ASP A 251 -8.59 -3.45 -20.45
C ASP A 251 -7.29 -4.29 -20.33
N ASP A 252 -6.16 -3.75 -20.77
CA ASP A 252 -4.82 -4.34 -20.66
C ASP A 252 -4.28 -4.40 -19.21
N ALA A 253 -4.87 -3.66 -18.28
CA ALA A 253 -4.56 -3.62 -16.85
C ALA A 253 -5.72 -4.13 -15.96
N SER A 254 -6.72 -4.78 -16.57
CA SER A 254 -7.97 -5.16 -15.90
C SER A 254 -7.96 -6.57 -15.29
N SER A 255 -6.93 -7.36 -15.57
CA SER A 255 -6.81 -8.71 -15.01
C SER A 255 -6.78 -8.68 -13.48
N VAL A 256 -7.49 -9.61 -12.84
CA VAL A 256 -7.39 -9.83 -11.39
C VAL A 256 -6.01 -10.33 -10.98
N ALA A 257 -5.23 -10.86 -11.93
CA ALA A 257 -3.84 -11.27 -11.74
C ALA A 257 -2.83 -10.15 -12.06
N MET A 258 -3.28 -8.89 -12.18
CA MET A 258 -2.35 -7.76 -12.25
C MET A 258 -1.71 -7.55 -10.88
N ARG A 259 -0.38 -7.43 -10.84
CA ARG A 259 0.38 -7.02 -9.66
C ARG A 259 1.07 -5.69 -9.90
N SER A 260 1.23 -4.91 -8.83
CA SER A 260 2.07 -3.71 -8.83
C SER A 260 3.49 -4.09 -8.44
N VAL A 261 4.47 -3.67 -9.23
CA VAL A 261 5.88 -3.93 -9.00
C VAL A 261 6.60 -2.60 -8.87
N THR A 262 7.15 -2.35 -7.68
CA THR A 262 7.95 -1.16 -7.37
C THR A 262 9.45 -1.44 -7.45
N ALA A 263 9.86 -2.70 -7.27
CA ALA A 263 11.25 -3.14 -7.43
C ALA A 263 11.31 -4.56 -7.99
N ARG A 264 12.33 -4.80 -8.83
CA ARG A 264 12.67 -6.12 -9.36
C ARG A 264 14.20 -6.26 -9.33
N ASN A 265 14.69 -7.33 -8.71
CA ASN A 265 16.11 -7.61 -8.66
C ASN A 265 16.59 -8.24 -9.98
N PRO A 266 17.85 -8.04 -10.41
CA PRO A 266 18.36 -8.58 -11.67
C PRO A 266 18.20 -10.12 -11.81
N ASN A 267 18.31 -10.84 -10.70
CA ASN A 267 18.24 -12.31 -10.66
C ASN A 267 16.88 -12.84 -10.16
N ASP A 268 15.83 -12.02 -10.23
CA ASP A 268 14.48 -12.44 -9.89
C ASP A 268 13.87 -13.28 -11.01
N ALA A 269 13.37 -14.46 -10.65
CA ALA A 269 12.55 -15.32 -11.50
C ALA A 269 11.18 -15.52 -10.88
N ASP A 270 10.13 -15.30 -11.66
CA ASP A 270 8.76 -15.60 -11.24
C ASP A 270 8.53 -17.11 -11.27
N VAL A 271 7.93 -17.63 -10.19
CA VAL A 271 7.67 -19.06 -10.03
C VAL A 271 6.28 -19.28 -9.47
N THR A 272 5.65 -20.36 -9.93
CA THR A 272 4.33 -20.80 -9.48
C THR A 272 4.50 -22.07 -8.66
N ILE A 273 4.07 -22.03 -7.40
CA ILE A 273 4.27 -23.10 -6.43
C ILE A 273 2.92 -23.78 -6.16
N PRO A 274 2.78 -25.09 -6.46
CA PRO A 274 1.57 -25.82 -6.11
C PRO A 274 1.35 -25.85 -4.59
N ALA A 275 0.14 -25.51 -4.16
CA ALA A 275 -0.30 -25.54 -2.77
C ALA A 275 -1.64 -26.29 -2.65
N ASN A 276 -2.26 -26.25 -1.48
CA ASN A 276 -3.50 -27.01 -1.20
C ASN A 276 -4.70 -26.40 -1.95
N GLY A 277 -4.97 -26.90 -3.15
CA GLY A 277 -6.15 -26.53 -3.95
C GLY A 277 -6.00 -25.25 -4.77
N PHE A 278 -4.81 -24.65 -4.80
CA PHE A 278 -4.48 -23.47 -5.59
C PHE A 278 -2.97 -23.38 -5.81
N ASN A 279 -2.53 -22.38 -6.58
CA ASN A 279 -1.12 -22.09 -6.78
C ASN A 279 -0.73 -20.80 -6.05
N ILE A 280 0.42 -20.83 -5.39
CA ILE A 280 1.08 -19.67 -4.79
C ILE A 280 1.98 -19.04 -5.85
N ALA A 281 1.77 -17.75 -6.13
CA ALA A 281 2.67 -16.98 -6.97
C ALA A 281 3.82 -16.43 -6.13
N ALA A 282 5.04 -16.62 -6.61
CA ALA A 282 6.25 -16.29 -5.88
C ALA A 282 7.34 -15.74 -6.80
N THR A 283 8.33 -15.11 -6.19
CA THR A 283 9.55 -14.68 -6.84
C THR A 283 10.74 -15.33 -6.14
N LEU A 284 11.62 -15.92 -6.93
CA LEU A 284 12.87 -16.52 -6.51
C LEU A 284 14.02 -15.59 -6.90
N THR A 285 14.79 -15.12 -5.93
CA THR A 285 16.02 -14.35 -6.15
C THR A 285 17.21 -15.28 -6.02
N SER A 286 17.97 -15.44 -7.11
CA SER A 286 19.17 -16.28 -7.13
C SER A 286 20.43 -15.47 -6.75
N PRO A 287 21.40 -16.09 -6.07
CA PRO A 287 22.71 -15.48 -5.85
C PRO A 287 23.42 -15.08 -7.14
N SER A 288 24.10 -13.94 -7.11
CA SER A 288 24.87 -13.42 -8.25
C SER A 288 26.21 -14.15 -8.46
N ALA A 289 26.71 -14.87 -7.45
CA ALA A 289 28.06 -15.44 -7.45
C ALA A 289 28.13 -16.82 -8.13
N PRO A 290 28.94 -17.00 -9.19
CA PRO A 290 29.19 -18.30 -9.79
C PRO A 290 30.04 -19.18 -8.86
N GLY A 291 29.86 -20.51 -8.92
CA GLY A 291 30.81 -21.47 -8.34
C GLY A 291 30.25 -22.46 -7.31
N ARG A 292 29.04 -22.25 -6.77
CA ARG A 292 28.34 -23.25 -5.95
C ARG A 292 27.31 -24.02 -6.76
N LEU A 293 27.37 -25.35 -6.70
CA LEU A 293 26.35 -26.23 -7.31
C LEU A 293 25.03 -26.21 -6.54
N ARG A 294 25.08 -25.95 -5.23
CA ARG A 294 23.91 -25.88 -4.35
C ARG A 294 24.07 -24.74 -3.35
N HIS A 295 22.99 -24.01 -3.15
CA HIS A 295 22.94 -22.87 -2.25
C HIS A 295 22.01 -23.13 -1.07
N PRO A 296 22.31 -22.60 0.13
CA PRO A 296 21.28 -22.49 1.15
C PRO A 296 20.10 -21.66 0.65
N ALA A 297 18.92 -21.88 1.23
CA ALA A 297 17.72 -21.16 0.84
C ALA A 297 17.00 -20.50 2.02
N LEU A 298 16.33 -19.38 1.74
CA LEU A 298 15.50 -18.66 2.70
C LEU A 298 14.10 -18.43 2.13
N VAL A 299 13.06 -18.76 2.90
CA VAL A 299 11.68 -18.41 2.59
C VAL A 299 11.25 -17.24 3.45
N LEU A 300 10.86 -16.13 2.81
CA LEU A 300 10.34 -14.94 3.50
C LEU A 300 8.82 -15.03 3.63
N VAL A 301 8.31 -14.79 4.84
CA VAL A 301 6.89 -14.88 5.18
C VAL A 301 6.41 -13.53 5.70
N GLY A 302 5.49 -12.91 4.96
CA GLY A 302 5.03 -11.54 5.21
C GLY A 302 4.17 -11.39 6.46
N GLY A 303 4.03 -10.15 6.90
CA GLY A 303 3.26 -9.76 8.09
C GLY A 303 1.75 -9.83 7.93
N SER A 304 1.05 -9.06 8.77
CA SER A 304 -0.42 -9.03 8.82
C SER A 304 -1.03 -8.34 7.59
N GLY A 305 -2.25 -8.76 7.27
CA GLY A 305 -3.01 -8.21 6.14
C GLY A 305 -2.70 -8.86 4.79
N PRO A 306 -3.25 -8.28 3.70
CA PRO A 306 -3.11 -8.81 2.35
C PRO A 306 -1.76 -8.40 1.72
N THR A 307 -0.66 -8.97 2.21
CA THR A 307 0.69 -8.65 1.72
C THR A 307 1.01 -9.37 0.41
N ASP A 308 1.56 -8.64 -0.56
CA ASP A 308 2.19 -9.21 -1.75
C ASP A 308 3.56 -9.82 -1.42
N ARG A 309 4.19 -10.47 -2.41
CA ARG A 309 5.51 -11.08 -2.26
C ARG A 309 6.63 -10.10 -1.95
N ASP A 310 6.47 -8.81 -2.22
CA ASP A 310 7.50 -7.80 -2.01
C ASP A 310 7.33 -7.07 -0.65
N GLU A 311 6.24 -7.36 0.07
CA GLU A 311 5.83 -6.72 1.34
C GLU A 311 5.94 -5.19 1.26
N THR A 312 5.33 -4.62 0.21
CA THR A 312 5.46 -3.18 -0.04
C THR A 312 4.62 -2.35 0.93
N VAL A 313 5.27 -1.57 1.79
CA VAL A 313 4.60 -0.64 2.72
C VAL A 313 5.21 0.75 2.56
N ALA A 314 4.37 1.79 2.46
CA ALA A 314 4.81 3.18 2.25
C ALA A 314 5.75 3.37 1.04
N GLY A 315 5.60 2.54 0.00
CA GLY A 315 6.45 2.54 -1.20
C GLY A 315 7.78 1.80 -1.05
N ILE A 316 8.04 1.18 0.10
CA ILE A 316 9.27 0.46 0.41
C ILE A 316 9.01 -1.04 0.18
N PRO A 317 9.68 -1.69 -0.79
CA PRO A 317 9.50 -3.12 -1.06
C PRO A 317 10.41 -3.95 -0.15
N ILE A 318 10.00 -4.07 1.13
CA ILE A 318 10.81 -4.61 2.23
C ILE A 318 11.42 -5.97 1.89
N PHE A 319 10.63 -6.89 1.33
CA PHE A 319 11.11 -8.23 0.99
C PHE A 319 11.91 -8.28 -0.31
N ALA A 320 11.66 -7.40 -1.27
CA ALA A 320 12.50 -7.34 -2.47
C ALA A 320 13.93 -6.90 -2.11
N GLU A 321 14.07 -5.90 -1.23
CA GLU A 321 15.37 -5.40 -0.77
C GLU A 321 16.09 -6.40 0.12
N LEU A 322 15.37 -7.02 1.06
CA LEU A 322 15.92 -8.07 1.92
C LEU A 322 16.35 -9.29 1.08
N ALA A 323 15.56 -9.69 0.08
CA ALA A 323 15.90 -10.78 -0.82
C ALA A 323 17.16 -10.49 -1.64
N ARG A 324 17.34 -9.25 -2.12
CA ARG A 324 18.58 -8.83 -2.80
C ARG A 324 19.80 -8.99 -1.90
N ALA A 325 19.76 -8.41 -0.71
CA ALA A 325 20.89 -8.44 0.22
C ALA A 325 21.26 -9.87 0.64
N LEU A 326 20.27 -10.74 0.87
CA LEU A 326 20.49 -12.15 1.19
C LEU A 326 20.98 -12.96 -0.03
N ALA A 327 20.51 -12.67 -1.23
CA ALA A 327 21.01 -13.29 -2.45
C ALA A 327 22.48 -12.91 -2.72
N ASP A 328 22.84 -11.64 -2.49
CA ASP A 328 24.22 -11.17 -2.53
C ASP A 328 25.09 -11.86 -1.46
N ALA A 329 24.50 -12.26 -0.33
CA ALA A 329 25.15 -13.09 0.69
C ALA A 329 25.19 -14.60 0.37
N GLY A 330 24.70 -15.03 -0.80
CA GLY A 330 24.85 -16.40 -1.31
C GLY A 330 23.63 -17.32 -1.13
N TYR A 331 22.47 -16.79 -0.74
CA TYR A 331 21.24 -17.57 -0.48
C TYR A 331 20.25 -17.51 -1.64
N ILE A 332 19.59 -18.62 -1.96
CA ILE A 332 18.39 -18.58 -2.81
C ILE A 332 17.23 -18.09 -1.95
N VAL A 333 16.61 -16.97 -2.30
CA VAL A 333 15.52 -16.39 -1.51
C VAL A 333 14.20 -16.55 -2.24
N VAL A 334 13.18 -17.05 -1.55
CA VAL A 334 11.80 -17.15 -2.06
C VAL A 334 10.90 -16.23 -1.25
N ARG A 335 10.19 -15.36 -1.95
CA ARG A 335 9.12 -14.51 -1.40
C ARG A 335 7.85 -14.73 -2.20
N TYR A 336 6.68 -14.64 -1.58
CA TYR A 336 5.44 -15.09 -2.22
C TYR A 336 4.22 -14.26 -1.81
N ASP A 337 3.24 -14.16 -2.71
CA ASP A 337 1.98 -13.49 -2.41
C ASP A 337 1.18 -14.38 -1.45
N LYS A 338 0.63 -13.81 -0.38
CA LYS A 338 -0.28 -14.57 0.50
C LYS A 338 -1.48 -15.09 -0.31
N ARG A 339 -2.09 -16.18 0.16
CA ARG A 339 -3.31 -16.72 -0.46
C ARG A 339 -4.38 -15.62 -0.67
N GLY A 340 -4.99 -15.61 -1.85
CA GLY A 340 -5.98 -14.61 -2.24
C GLY A 340 -5.41 -13.19 -2.44
N VAL A 341 -4.09 -13.02 -2.48
CA VAL A 341 -3.40 -11.76 -2.72
C VAL A 341 -2.57 -11.85 -4.00
N GLY A 342 -2.47 -10.73 -4.72
CA GLY A 342 -1.65 -10.63 -5.92
C GLY A 342 -2.04 -11.67 -6.96
N GLN A 343 -1.10 -12.54 -7.30
CA GLN A 343 -1.30 -13.61 -8.28
C GLN A 343 -1.48 -15.00 -7.64
N SER A 344 -1.46 -15.08 -6.31
CA SER A 344 -1.78 -16.32 -5.60
C SER A 344 -3.28 -16.59 -5.64
N GLY A 345 -3.65 -17.84 -5.90
CA GLY A 345 -5.04 -18.30 -5.74
C GLY A 345 -5.44 -18.41 -4.26
N GLY A 346 -6.59 -19.05 -4.02
CA GLY A 346 -7.13 -19.24 -2.66
C GLY A 346 -8.01 -18.08 -2.20
N ARG A 347 -8.47 -18.16 -0.95
CA ARG A 347 -9.44 -17.23 -0.34
C ARG A 347 -8.88 -16.66 0.95
N ILE A 348 -8.76 -15.34 1.03
CA ILE A 348 -8.20 -14.64 2.19
C ILE A 348 -9.22 -14.54 3.33
N GLU A 349 -10.50 -14.39 2.99
CA GLU A 349 -11.62 -14.20 3.91
C GLU A 349 -11.87 -15.41 4.84
N SER A 350 -11.40 -16.59 4.46
CA SER A 350 -11.50 -17.82 5.26
C SER A 350 -10.17 -18.25 5.88
N ALA A 351 -9.09 -17.49 5.67
CA ALA A 351 -7.75 -17.88 6.08
C ALA A 351 -7.55 -17.73 7.60
N THR A 352 -6.73 -18.61 8.17
CA THR A 352 -6.19 -18.52 9.53
C THR A 352 -4.66 -18.36 9.51
N ILE A 353 -4.02 -18.08 10.64
CA ILE A 353 -2.54 -18.16 10.72
C ILE A 353 -2.07 -19.61 10.47
N GLY A 354 -2.88 -20.60 10.87
CA GLY A 354 -2.61 -22.01 10.58
C GLY A 354 -2.59 -22.31 9.09
N ASP A 355 -3.53 -21.75 8.34
CA ASP A 355 -3.56 -21.82 6.88
C ASP A 355 -2.32 -21.21 6.23
N TYR A 356 -1.91 -20.01 6.67
CA TYR A 356 -0.68 -19.38 6.19
C TYR A 356 0.56 -20.23 6.49
N ALA A 357 0.57 -20.98 7.59
CA ALA A 357 1.66 -21.89 7.91
C ALA A 357 1.69 -23.10 6.96
N ASP A 358 0.54 -23.58 6.48
CA ASP A 358 0.50 -24.64 5.46
C ASP A 358 1.01 -24.13 4.10
N ASP A 359 0.72 -22.87 3.76
CA ASP A 359 1.26 -22.22 2.56
C ASP A 359 2.79 -22.11 2.64
N ALA A 360 3.32 -21.63 3.77
CA ALA A 360 4.76 -21.55 4.01
C ALA A 360 5.43 -22.94 3.91
N VAL A 361 4.78 -23.99 4.44
CA VAL A 361 5.24 -25.38 4.31
C VAL A 361 5.26 -25.84 2.84
N ALA A 362 4.26 -25.48 2.03
CA ALA A 362 4.25 -25.79 0.60
C ALA A 362 5.44 -25.14 -0.12
N VAL A 363 5.72 -23.87 0.18
CA VAL A 363 6.88 -23.13 -0.36
C VAL A 363 8.20 -23.78 0.07
N VAL A 364 8.35 -24.14 1.35
CA VAL A 364 9.54 -24.86 1.86
C VAL A 364 9.74 -26.21 1.17
N LYS A 365 8.67 -26.99 1.00
CA LYS A 365 8.74 -28.29 0.33
C LYS A 365 9.18 -28.13 -1.12
N TRP A 366 8.64 -27.12 -1.81
CA TRP A 366 8.99 -26.82 -3.20
C TRP A 366 10.45 -26.39 -3.32
N ILE A 367 10.92 -25.41 -2.55
CA ILE A 367 12.32 -24.92 -2.66
C ILE A 367 13.31 -26.03 -2.31
N ALA A 368 13.03 -26.85 -1.28
CA ALA A 368 13.88 -27.97 -0.89
C ALA A 368 13.92 -29.12 -1.91
N SER A 369 13.01 -29.13 -2.89
CA SER A 369 12.97 -30.13 -3.97
C SER A 369 13.86 -29.77 -5.15
N ARG A 370 14.29 -28.51 -5.26
CA ARG A 370 15.12 -28.03 -6.36
C ARG A 370 16.54 -28.60 -6.31
N ARG A 371 17.18 -28.70 -7.48
CA ARG A 371 18.52 -29.29 -7.63
C ARG A 371 19.65 -28.37 -7.21
N ASP A 372 19.43 -27.06 -7.34
CA ASP A 372 20.33 -25.96 -6.99
C ASP A 372 20.24 -25.54 -5.52
N VAL A 373 19.41 -26.21 -4.72
CA VAL A 373 19.23 -25.93 -3.28
C VAL A 373 19.89 -27.02 -2.43
N ASP A 374 20.62 -26.60 -1.41
CA ASP A 374 21.03 -27.47 -0.32
C ASP A 374 19.87 -27.69 0.64
N ARG A 375 19.20 -28.84 0.47
CA ARG A 375 18.03 -29.23 1.27
C ARG A 375 18.28 -29.35 2.78
N ARG A 376 19.54 -29.35 3.25
CA ARG A 376 19.88 -29.34 4.68
C ARG A 376 19.93 -27.93 5.27
N HIS A 377 19.94 -26.90 4.42
CA HIS A 377 20.13 -25.51 4.78
C HIS A 377 19.01 -24.64 4.22
N VAL A 378 17.78 -24.98 4.61
CA VAL A 378 16.57 -24.20 4.28
C VAL A 378 16.06 -23.54 5.56
N ALA A 379 16.00 -22.22 5.58
CA ALA A 379 15.46 -21.46 6.70
C ALA A 379 14.21 -20.67 6.31
N VAL A 380 13.40 -20.35 7.32
CA VAL A 380 12.19 -19.52 7.16
C VAL A 380 12.37 -18.26 7.98
N ALA A 381 12.16 -17.10 7.38
CA ALA A 381 12.17 -15.81 8.05
C ALA A 381 10.77 -15.20 8.01
N GLY A 382 10.18 -15.00 9.19
CA GLY A 382 8.85 -14.42 9.34
C GLY A 382 8.92 -13.00 9.86
N HIS A 383 8.33 -12.06 9.14
CA HIS A 383 8.22 -10.66 9.55
C HIS A 383 6.88 -10.40 10.26
N SER A 384 6.89 -9.76 11.43
CA SER A 384 5.67 -9.43 12.19
C SER A 384 4.79 -10.68 12.45
N GLU A 385 3.51 -10.72 12.03
CA GLU A 385 2.66 -11.92 12.05
C GLU A 385 3.30 -13.14 11.36
N GLY A 386 4.13 -12.90 10.34
CA GLY A 386 4.91 -13.93 9.67
C GLY A 386 5.78 -14.72 10.63
N GLY A 387 6.17 -14.16 11.79
CA GLY A 387 6.85 -14.88 12.86
C GLY A 387 5.99 -16.00 13.48
N ALA A 388 4.70 -15.74 13.71
CA ALA A 388 3.75 -16.77 14.17
C ALA A 388 3.58 -17.88 13.13
N VAL A 389 3.47 -17.49 11.85
CA VAL A 389 3.39 -18.40 10.71
C VAL A 389 4.65 -19.27 10.62
N ALA A 390 5.84 -18.67 10.74
CA ALA A 390 7.13 -19.37 10.70
C ALA A 390 7.27 -20.40 11.84
N LEU A 391 6.84 -20.04 13.06
CA LEU A 391 6.86 -20.96 14.20
C LEU A 391 5.89 -22.15 14.02
N LEU A 392 4.72 -21.92 13.44
CA LEU A 392 3.76 -22.99 13.13
C LEU A 392 4.27 -23.88 11.99
N ALA A 393 4.85 -23.28 10.94
CA ALA A 393 5.45 -24.03 9.84
C ALA A 393 6.61 -24.92 10.32
N ALA A 394 7.47 -24.39 11.20
CA ALA A 394 8.60 -25.12 11.78
C ALA A 394 8.19 -26.34 12.62
N GLN A 395 6.99 -26.33 13.22
CA GLN A 395 6.43 -27.51 13.90
C GLN A 395 5.99 -28.61 12.92
N ARG A 396 5.56 -28.22 11.72
CA ARG A 396 4.93 -29.10 10.73
C ARG A 396 5.93 -29.67 9.73
N GLU A 397 7.01 -28.96 9.42
CA GLU A 397 7.97 -29.33 8.39
C GLU A 397 9.40 -29.43 8.93
N LYS A 398 9.95 -30.64 8.86
CA LYS A 398 11.29 -30.99 9.35
C LYS A 398 12.41 -30.52 8.43
N LYS A 399 12.10 -30.18 7.17
CA LYS A 399 13.06 -29.59 6.23
C LYS A 399 13.43 -28.15 6.59
N ILE A 400 12.68 -27.48 7.47
CA ILE A 400 13.06 -26.19 8.02
C ILE A 400 14.20 -26.42 9.01
N ALA A 401 15.40 -25.99 8.64
CA ALA A 401 16.64 -26.16 9.38
C ALA A 401 16.90 -25.02 10.38
N ALA A 402 16.34 -23.83 10.16
CA ALA A 402 16.41 -22.70 11.09
C ALA A 402 15.23 -21.73 10.88
N VAL A 403 14.90 -20.96 11.92
CA VAL A 403 13.82 -19.96 11.91
C VAL A 403 14.37 -18.60 12.28
N THR A 404 14.01 -17.57 11.53
CA THR A 404 14.26 -16.17 11.87
C THR A 404 12.94 -15.47 12.17
N LEU A 405 12.86 -14.78 13.29
CA LEU A 405 11.72 -13.97 13.73
C LEU A 405 12.13 -12.50 13.61
N VAL A 406 11.56 -11.78 12.65
CA VAL A 406 11.91 -10.39 12.36
C VAL A 406 10.75 -9.50 12.81
N ALA A 407 11.00 -8.57 13.74
CA ALA A 407 9.96 -7.70 14.32
C ALA A 407 8.70 -8.49 14.80
N ALA A 408 8.91 -9.69 15.35
CA ALA A 408 7.84 -10.63 15.63
C ALA A 408 7.26 -10.46 17.05
N PRO A 409 5.94 -10.61 17.24
CA PRO A 409 5.34 -10.53 18.57
C PRO A 409 5.77 -11.65 19.51
N GLY A 410 6.13 -11.28 20.75
CA GLY A 410 6.46 -12.20 21.85
C GLY A 410 5.33 -12.49 22.82
N SER A 411 4.18 -11.83 22.68
CA SER A 411 2.98 -12.01 23.50
C SER A 411 1.87 -12.72 22.72
N THR A 412 0.72 -12.95 23.36
CA THR A 412 -0.47 -13.40 22.63
C THR A 412 -0.94 -12.32 21.65
N GLY A 413 -1.64 -12.73 20.59
CA GLY A 413 -2.25 -11.76 19.67
C GLY A 413 -3.27 -10.85 20.37
N ALA A 414 -3.98 -11.36 21.39
CA ALA A 414 -4.90 -10.56 22.19
C ALA A 414 -4.18 -9.42 22.94
N ASP A 415 -3.06 -9.74 23.58
CA ASP A 415 -2.25 -8.74 24.31
C ASP A 415 -1.63 -7.72 23.36
N LEU A 416 -1.07 -8.18 22.23
CA LEU A 416 -0.45 -7.29 21.22
C LEU A 416 -1.45 -6.26 20.70
N ILE A 417 -2.66 -6.68 20.36
CA ILE A 417 -3.68 -5.77 19.84
C ILE A 417 -4.08 -4.72 20.89
N LEU A 418 -4.16 -5.10 22.17
CA LEU A 418 -4.42 -4.15 23.24
C LEU A 418 -3.26 -3.19 23.48
N GLU A 419 -2.02 -3.69 23.39
CA GLU A 419 -0.80 -2.87 23.49
C GLU A 419 -0.73 -1.84 22.37
N GLN A 420 -0.92 -2.25 21.11
CA GLN A 420 -0.96 -1.35 19.95
C GLN A 420 -2.08 -0.32 20.07
N GLN A 421 -3.26 -0.73 20.55
CA GLN A 421 -4.37 0.21 20.73
C GLN A 421 -4.08 1.24 21.83
N ARG A 422 -3.50 0.82 22.97
CA ARG A 422 -3.08 1.74 24.04
C ARG A 422 -2.06 2.74 23.53
N HIS A 423 -1.03 2.27 22.82
CA HIS A 423 0.01 3.11 22.22
C HIS A 423 -0.56 4.21 21.33
N VAL A 424 -1.52 3.86 20.47
CA VAL A 424 -2.22 4.83 19.61
C VAL A 424 -3.05 5.81 20.44
N LEU A 425 -3.81 5.33 21.42
CA LEU A 425 -4.66 6.16 22.27
C LEU A 425 -3.87 7.14 23.15
N ASP A 426 -2.70 6.73 23.65
CA ASP A 426 -1.86 7.57 24.50
C ASP A 426 -1.31 8.80 23.76
N ARG A 427 -1.21 8.73 22.43
CA ARG A 427 -0.85 9.87 21.57
C ARG A 427 -2.04 10.67 21.06
N MET A 428 -3.25 10.22 21.33
CA MET A 428 -4.44 11.01 21.03
C MET A 428 -4.72 11.98 22.20
N GLY A 429 -5.14 13.20 21.87
CA GLY A 429 -5.64 14.19 22.83
C GLY A 429 -7.03 13.86 23.37
N LEU A 430 -7.33 12.59 23.65
CA LEU A 430 -8.59 12.13 24.19
C LEU A 430 -8.55 12.12 25.73
N PRO A 431 -9.68 12.35 26.42
CA PRO A 431 -9.82 12.11 27.85
C PRO A 431 -9.59 10.64 28.25
N ASP A 432 -9.05 10.38 29.43
CA ASP A 432 -8.69 9.04 29.90
C ASP A 432 -9.89 8.08 30.00
N ASP A 433 -11.07 8.58 30.36
CA ASP A 433 -12.31 7.79 30.39
C ASP A 433 -12.70 7.31 28.98
N GLN A 434 -12.51 8.15 27.96
CA GLN A 434 -12.75 7.76 26.56
C GLN A 434 -11.72 6.77 26.05
N LYS A 435 -10.44 6.91 26.44
CA LYS A 435 -9.41 5.92 26.12
C LYS A 435 -9.76 4.58 26.74
N GLN A 436 -10.16 4.57 28.02
CA GLN A 436 -10.54 3.35 28.73
C GLN A 436 -11.77 2.69 28.09
N GLN A 437 -12.80 3.46 27.71
CA GLN A 437 -13.98 2.93 27.01
C GLN A 437 -13.60 2.23 25.70
N LYS A 438 -12.64 2.78 24.93
CA LYS A 438 -12.15 2.15 23.69
C LYS A 438 -11.40 0.85 23.96
N ILE A 439 -10.58 0.79 25.02
CA ILE A 439 -9.90 -0.44 25.46
C ILE A 439 -10.90 -1.51 25.92
N GLU A 440 -11.92 -1.14 26.70
CA GLU A 440 -12.94 -2.09 27.14
C GLU A 440 -13.80 -2.60 25.98
N LEU A 441 -14.12 -1.75 25.00
CA LEU A 441 -14.77 -2.18 23.76
C LEU A 441 -13.88 -3.18 23.00
N GLN A 442 -12.58 -2.94 22.91
CA GLN A 442 -11.66 -3.86 22.24
C GLN A 442 -11.58 -5.21 22.96
N LYS A 443 -11.48 -5.23 24.28
CA LYS A 443 -11.52 -6.47 25.07
C LYS A 443 -12.81 -7.24 24.81
N LYS A 444 -13.95 -6.55 24.82
CA LYS A 444 -15.26 -7.15 24.52
C LYS A 444 -15.28 -7.76 23.11
N ILE A 445 -14.76 -7.06 22.11
CA ILE A 445 -14.63 -7.58 20.74
C ILE A 445 -13.76 -8.84 20.74
N GLN A 446 -12.59 -8.82 21.38
CA GLN A 446 -11.71 -9.99 21.45
C GLN A 446 -12.38 -11.20 22.11
N THR A 447 -13.04 -10.99 23.25
CA THR A 447 -13.82 -12.04 23.93
C THR A 447 -14.90 -12.58 23.01
N ALA A 448 -15.63 -11.72 22.29
CA ALA A 448 -16.70 -12.15 21.41
C ALA A 448 -16.19 -12.96 20.20
N VAL A 449 -15.07 -12.54 19.62
CA VAL A 449 -14.39 -13.25 18.52
C VAL A 449 -13.93 -14.64 18.97
N VAL A 450 -13.34 -14.76 20.17
CA VAL A 450 -12.87 -16.03 20.73
C VAL A 450 -14.01 -16.93 21.21
N ALA A 451 -15.11 -16.37 21.70
CA ALA A 451 -16.29 -17.15 22.09
C ALA A 451 -17.15 -17.56 20.88
N GLY A 452 -17.18 -16.75 19.82
CA GLY A 452 -18.14 -16.87 18.71
C GLY A 452 -19.53 -16.30 19.05
N THR A 453 -19.69 -15.71 20.23
CA THR A 453 -20.93 -15.15 20.80
C THR A 453 -20.57 -13.89 21.61
N GLY A 454 -21.53 -13.16 22.20
CA GLY A 454 -21.20 -12.00 23.05
C GLY A 454 -21.05 -10.67 22.29
N TRP A 455 -21.65 -10.58 21.10
CA TRP A 455 -21.58 -9.41 20.22
C TRP A 455 -22.60 -8.32 20.58
N GLU A 456 -23.37 -8.47 21.65
CA GLU A 456 -24.39 -7.51 22.05
C GLU A 456 -23.73 -6.15 22.28
N ASN A 457 -24.32 -5.06 21.80
CA ASN A 457 -23.76 -3.70 21.92
C ASN A 457 -22.39 -3.48 21.26
N VAL A 458 -21.90 -4.40 20.42
CA VAL A 458 -20.78 -4.14 19.51
C VAL A 458 -21.35 -3.57 18.21
N PRO A 459 -20.88 -2.40 17.72
CA PRO A 459 -21.32 -1.86 16.44
C PRO A 459 -21.18 -2.88 15.30
N PRO A 460 -22.20 -3.05 14.43
CA PRO A 460 -22.18 -4.06 13.36
C PRO A 460 -20.96 -3.99 12.43
N GLU A 461 -20.49 -2.78 12.13
CA GLU A 461 -19.30 -2.58 11.29
C GLU A 461 -18.02 -3.09 11.96
N LEU A 462 -17.87 -2.87 13.28
CA LEU A 462 -16.73 -3.41 14.04
C LEU A 462 -16.80 -4.92 14.13
N ARG A 463 -18.00 -5.49 14.33
CA ARG A 463 -18.19 -6.94 14.28
C ARG A 463 -17.77 -7.50 12.92
N LYS A 464 -18.24 -6.90 11.83
CA LYS A 464 -17.91 -7.36 10.47
C LYS A 464 -16.40 -7.34 10.19
N GLN A 465 -15.67 -6.38 10.75
CA GLN A 465 -14.21 -6.30 10.63
C GLN A 465 -13.48 -7.33 11.51
N ALA A 466 -14.00 -7.61 12.71
CA ALA A 466 -13.33 -8.46 13.70
C ALA A 466 -13.72 -9.94 13.62
N ASP A 467 -14.97 -10.27 13.25
CA ASP A 467 -15.52 -11.63 13.22
C ASP A 467 -15.01 -12.41 12.00
N THR A 468 -13.70 -12.67 11.97
CA THR A 468 -13.01 -13.38 10.90
C THR A 468 -12.22 -14.56 11.46
N PRO A 469 -12.08 -15.67 10.68
CA PRO A 469 -11.24 -16.80 11.07
C PRO A 469 -9.79 -16.38 11.37
N TRP A 470 -9.24 -15.46 10.57
CA TRP A 470 -7.91 -14.91 10.76
C TRP A 470 -7.77 -14.25 12.13
N PHE A 471 -8.63 -13.27 12.45
CA PHE A 471 -8.51 -12.51 13.70
C PHE A 471 -8.68 -13.43 14.91
N ARG A 472 -9.64 -14.35 14.87
CA ARG A 472 -9.79 -15.37 15.91
C ARG A 472 -8.51 -16.20 16.09
N SER A 473 -7.92 -16.67 15.00
CA SER A 473 -6.68 -17.46 15.06
C SER A 473 -5.47 -16.66 15.56
N LEU A 474 -5.42 -15.36 15.27
CA LEU A 474 -4.41 -14.44 15.80
C LEU A 474 -4.55 -14.25 17.30
N LEU A 475 -5.76 -13.98 17.79
CA LEU A 475 -6.01 -13.80 19.23
C LEU A 475 -5.64 -15.05 20.03
N LEU A 476 -5.86 -16.24 19.46
CA LEU A 476 -5.56 -17.53 20.08
C LEU A 476 -4.08 -17.94 19.97
N PHE A 477 -3.30 -17.29 19.12
CA PHE A 477 -1.89 -17.64 18.96
C PHE A 477 -1.09 -17.19 20.20
N ASP A 478 -0.37 -18.14 20.79
CA ASP A 478 0.51 -17.91 21.93
C ASP A 478 1.94 -18.43 21.62
N PRO A 479 2.93 -17.53 21.51
CA PRO A 479 4.34 -17.90 21.38
C PRO A 479 4.84 -18.80 22.52
N ALA A 480 4.36 -18.62 23.76
CA ALA A 480 4.81 -19.39 24.91
C ALA A 480 4.34 -20.85 24.86
N ALA A 481 3.12 -21.11 24.39
CA ALA A 481 2.62 -22.45 24.12
C ALA A 481 3.23 -23.09 22.85
N THR A 482 3.72 -22.27 21.93
CA THR A 482 4.21 -22.70 20.60
C THR A 482 5.70 -23.04 20.60
N LEU A 483 6.54 -22.15 21.12
CA LEU A 483 8.00 -22.29 21.09
C LEU A 483 8.55 -23.63 21.63
N PRO A 484 8.02 -24.23 22.71
CA PRO A 484 8.48 -25.53 23.21
C PRO A 484 8.41 -26.67 22.17
N LYS A 485 7.55 -26.52 21.17
CA LYS A 485 7.34 -27.50 20.09
C LYS A 485 8.28 -27.28 18.89
N VAL A 486 8.89 -26.11 18.77
CA VAL A 486 9.85 -25.77 17.71
C VAL A 486 11.24 -26.30 18.09
N LYS A 487 11.84 -27.14 17.24
CA LYS A 487 13.13 -27.82 17.51
C LYS A 487 14.32 -27.18 16.80
N GLN A 488 14.04 -26.24 15.90
CA GLN A 488 15.02 -25.54 15.11
C GLN A 488 15.75 -24.47 15.94
N PRO A 489 17.01 -24.16 15.59
CA PRO A 489 17.66 -22.91 15.99
C PRO A 489 16.79 -21.70 15.62
N ILE A 490 16.82 -20.66 16.47
CA ILE A 490 16.05 -19.43 16.29
C ILE A 490 16.97 -18.21 16.32
N LEU A 491 16.81 -17.32 15.35
CA LEU A 491 17.29 -15.94 15.41
C LEU A 491 16.09 -15.02 15.60
N ILE A 492 16.24 -14.02 16.47
CA ILE A 492 15.30 -12.91 16.60
C ILE A 492 16.02 -11.63 16.18
N VAL A 493 15.43 -10.88 15.25
CA VAL A 493 15.95 -9.60 14.76
C VAL A 493 14.91 -8.52 15.01
N GLN A 494 15.31 -7.43 15.67
CA GLN A 494 14.39 -6.41 16.14
C GLN A 494 14.97 -5.02 15.90
N GLY A 495 14.16 -4.09 15.39
CA GLY A 495 14.51 -2.68 15.34
C GLY A 495 14.26 -1.99 16.68
N ASP A 496 15.21 -1.19 17.16
CA ASP A 496 15.11 -0.49 18.46
C ASP A 496 14.07 0.64 18.46
N LEU A 497 13.68 1.13 17.29
CA LEU A 497 12.60 2.11 17.10
C LEU A 497 11.30 1.45 16.62
N ASP A 498 11.14 0.15 16.77
CA ASP A 498 9.85 -0.47 16.48
C ASP A 498 8.83 -0.09 17.55
N THR A 499 7.76 0.58 17.14
CA THR A 499 6.67 0.98 18.04
C THR A 499 5.39 0.19 17.80
N GLN A 500 5.36 -0.69 16.79
CA GLN A 500 4.22 -1.58 16.52
C GLN A 500 4.39 -2.91 17.25
N VAL A 501 5.63 -3.38 17.33
CA VAL A 501 6.06 -4.53 18.13
C VAL A 501 7.30 -4.09 18.91
N PRO A 502 7.14 -3.50 20.11
CA PRO A 502 8.24 -2.95 20.88
C PRO A 502 9.38 -3.95 21.16
N PRO A 503 10.63 -3.49 21.34
CA PRO A 503 11.80 -4.36 21.52
C PRO A 503 11.69 -5.41 22.63
N ALA A 504 10.88 -5.14 23.66
CA ALA A 504 10.58 -6.08 24.74
C ALA A 504 9.99 -7.43 24.25
N HIS A 505 9.30 -7.46 23.09
CA HIS A 505 8.83 -8.70 22.49
C HIS A 505 9.98 -9.59 22.03
N ALA A 506 11.05 -9.02 21.47
CA ALA A 506 12.23 -9.76 21.04
C ALA A 506 12.96 -10.40 22.23
N ASP A 507 13.09 -9.66 23.33
CA ASP A 507 13.67 -10.16 24.58
C ASP A 507 12.84 -11.30 25.17
N ARG A 508 11.50 -11.16 25.15
CA ARG A 508 10.57 -12.20 25.58
C ARG A 508 10.66 -13.45 24.70
N LEU A 509 10.71 -13.30 23.37
CA LEU A 509 10.92 -14.42 22.45
C LEU A 509 12.25 -15.12 22.72
N ALA A 510 13.32 -14.37 22.98
CA ALA A 510 14.63 -14.93 23.29
C ALA A 510 14.60 -15.74 24.59
N GLN A 511 13.93 -15.22 25.63
CA GLN A 511 13.73 -15.92 26.89
C GLN A 511 12.98 -17.25 26.68
N LEU A 512 11.84 -17.21 25.98
CA LEU A 512 11.03 -18.40 25.68
C LEU A 512 11.81 -19.41 24.81
N ALA A 513 12.56 -18.94 23.82
CA ALA A 513 13.35 -19.80 22.93
C ALA A 513 14.51 -20.49 23.66
N ARG A 514 15.17 -19.81 24.61
CA ARG A 514 16.24 -20.38 25.45
C ARG A 514 15.72 -21.36 26.49
N ALA A 515 14.46 -21.20 26.92
CA ALA A 515 13.80 -22.12 27.85
C ALA A 515 13.35 -23.46 27.21
N ARG A 516 13.52 -23.64 25.89
CA ARG A 516 13.15 -24.88 25.19
C ARG A 516 14.03 -26.05 25.63
N LYS A 517 13.44 -27.26 25.67
CA LYS A 517 14.16 -28.52 25.93
C LYS A 517 15.18 -28.82 24.83
N ASN A 518 16.32 -29.42 25.21
CA ASN A 518 17.48 -29.70 24.33
C ASN A 518 18.07 -28.42 23.67
N THR A 519 17.74 -27.26 24.24
CA THR A 519 18.14 -25.88 23.93
C THR A 519 18.89 -25.70 22.60
N PRO A 520 18.19 -25.81 21.46
CA PRO A 520 18.78 -25.40 20.19
C PRO A 520 19.17 -23.92 20.24
N PRO A 521 20.21 -23.48 19.51
CA PRO A 521 20.70 -22.11 19.55
C PRO A 521 19.57 -21.07 19.40
N ALA A 522 19.59 -20.06 20.27
CA ALA A 522 18.64 -18.96 20.27
C ALA A 522 19.37 -17.63 20.50
N GLU A 523 19.40 -16.78 19.48
CA GLU A 523 20.09 -15.49 19.50
C GLU A 523 19.11 -14.35 19.21
N VAL A 524 19.38 -13.19 19.79
CA VAL A 524 18.63 -11.95 19.57
C VAL A 524 19.60 -10.87 19.11
N VAL A 525 19.21 -10.13 18.09
CA VAL A 525 19.95 -9.01 17.52
C VAL A 525 19.03 -7.80 17.46
N HIS A 526 19.38 -6.78 18.23
CA HIS A 526 18.74 -5.46 18.21
C HIS A 526 19.47 -4.56 17.22
N ILE A 527 18.71 -3.85 16.39
CA ILE A 527 19.19 -3.01 15.30
C ILE A 527 18.88 -1.54 15.65
N PRO A 528 19.89 -0.75 16.05
CA PRO A 528 19.70 0.63 16.47
C PRO A 528 19.11 1.51 15.36
N GLY A 529 18.18 2.38 15.73
CA GLY A 529 17.63 3.40 14.83
C GLY A 529 16.70 2.87 13.74
N VAL A 530 16.29 1.60 13.81
CA VAL A 530 15.43 0.95 12.82
C VAL A 530 14.03 0.73 13.37
N ASN A 531 13.00 1.02 12.56
CA ASN A 531 11.60 0.85 12.92
C ASN A 531 11.04 -0.53 12.50
N HIS A 532 9.72 -0.69 12.63
CA HIS A 532 9.01 -1.92 12.24
C HIS A 532 9.18 -2.29 10.75
N LEU A 533 9.30 -1.32 9.84
CA LEU A 533 9.52 -1.59 8.41
C LEU A 533 10.98 -1.94 8.09
N LEU A 534 11.81 -2.11 9.11
CA LEU A 534 13.22 -2.47 8.99
C LEU A 534 14.08 -1.37 8.35
N VAL A 535 13.58 -0.13 8.32
CA VAL A 535 14.28 1.03 7.76
C VAL A 535 14.75 2.01 8.85
N PRO A 536 15.80 2.80 8.61
CA PRO A 536 16.20 3.87 9.53
C PRO A 536 15.08 4.89 9.76
N ALA A 537 14.76 5.15 11.02
CA ALA A 537 13.69 6.05 11.43
C ALA A 537 14.16 7.03 12.51
N THR A 538 13.36 8.07 12.75
CA THR A 538 13.60 9.06 13.80
C THR A 538 12.79 8.74 15.04
N THR A 539 11.51 8.45 14.86
CA THR A 539 10.53 8.20 15.92
C THR A 539 10.10 6.74 15.98
N GLY A 540 10.06 6.08 14.81
CA GLY A 540 9.54 4.72 14.69
C GLY A 540 8.02 4.62 14.52
N GLU A 541 7.31 5.73 14.69
CA GLU A 541 5.86 5.77 14.66
C GLU A 541 5.29 5.58 13.25
N VAL A 542 4.10 4.98 13.16
CA VAL A 542 3.38 4.78 11.90
C VAL A 542 3.11 6.12 11.18
N ALA A 543 2.95 7.22 11.92
CA ALA A 543 2.80 8.55 11.32
C ALA A 543 4.02 8.98 10.48
N GLU A 544 5.22 8.49 10.82
CA GLU A 544 6.45 8.76 10.07
C GLU A 544 6.46 8.10 8.69
N TYR A 545 5.63 7.07 8.44
CA TYR A 545 5.70 6.27 7.21
C TYR A 545 5.53 7.09 5.93
N THR A 546 4.72 8.14 5.99
CA THR A 546 4.52 9.08 4.88
C THR A 546 5.80 9.83 4.47
N GLN A 547 6.81 9.86 5.34
CA GLN A 547 8.10 10.53 5.15
C GLN A 547 9.24 9.54 4.86
N LEU A 548 8.95 8.22 4.84
CA LEU A 548 9.97 7.18 4.61
C LEU A 548 10.18 6.87 3.13
N SER A 549 9.46 7.54 2.22
CA SER A 549 9.61 7.33 0.77
C SER A 549 11.08 7.52 0.35
N GLY A 550 11.62 6.54 -0.40
CA GLY A 550 13.01 6.52 -0.85
C GLY A 550 14.01 5.99 0.19
N LYS A 551 13.60 5.69 1.42
CA LYS A 551 14.43 4.92 2.36
C LYS A 551 14.46 3.45 1.98
N THR A 552 15.52 2.78 2.39
CA THR A 552 15.78 1.35 2.15
C THR A 552 15.88 0.59 3.47
N VAL A 553 15.62 -0.71 3.41
CA VAL A 553 15.82 -1.67 4.50
C VAL A 553 17.27 -1.61 4.96
N SER A 554 17.45 -1.52 6.28
CA SER A 554 18.77 -1.47 6.89
C SER A 554 19.58 -2.72 6.52
N PRO A 555 20.78 -2.58 5.93
CA PRO A 555 21.66 -3.70 5.61
C PRO A 555 21.95 -4.60 6.81
N GLN A 556 21.97 -4.02 8.02
CA GLN A 556 22.25 -4.74 9.27
C GLN A 556 21.26 -5.89 9.52
N VAL A 557 20.04 -5.80 9.01
CA VAL A 557 19.04 -6.87 9.13
C VAL A 557 19.47 -8.10 8.32
N ALA A 558 19.79 -7.91 7.04
CA ALA A 558 20.26 -9.00 6.18
C ALA A 558 21.60 -9.56 6.65
N GLU A 559 22.51 -8.69 7.11
CA GLU A 559 23.81 -9.06 7.67
C GLU A 559 23.66 -9.93 8.91
N ALA A 560 22.77 -9.57 9.84
CA ALA A 560 22.50 -10.35 11.04
C ALA A 560 22.00 -11.77 10.70
N ILE A 561 21.04 -11.86 9.77
CA ILE A 561 20.48 -13.14 9.31
C ILE A 561 21.56 -13.98 8.65
N ALA A 562 22.29 -13.43 7.69
CA ALA A 562 23.32 -14.16 6.95
C ALA A 562 24.48 -14.60 7.86
N ALA A 563 24.96 -13.72 8.75
CA ALA A 563 26.03 -14.03 9.69
C ALA A 563 25.64 -15.17 10.64
N TRP A 564 24.43 -15.11 11.19
CA TRP A 564 23.94 -16.16 12.10
C TRP A 564 23.74 -17.49 11.37
N LEU A 565 23.13 -17.49 10.18
CA LEU A 565 22.94 -18.71 9.39
C LEU A 565 24.28 -19.37 9.02
N ARG A 566 25.29 -18.57 8.60
CA ARG A 566 26.65 -19.08 8.36
C ARG A 566 27.25 -19.72 9.61
N LYS A 567 27.09 -19.07 10.77
CA LYS A 567 27.57 -19.56 12.06
C LYS A 567 26.95 -20.91 12.42
N ILE A 568 25.62 -21.06 12.35
CA ILE A 568 24.95 -22.29 12.79
C ILE A 568 25.08 -23.46 11.80
N TRP A 569 25.34 -23.17 10.52
CA TRP A 569 25.52 -24.20 9.49
C TRP A 569 26.97 -24.56 9.24
N GLY A 570 27.93 -23.88 9.87
CA GLY A 570 29.35 -24.13 9.67
C GLY A 570 29.83 -23.85 8.25
N VAL A 571 29.11 -22.99 7.50
CA VAL A 571 29.43 -22.65 6.12
C VAL A 571 30.41 -21.48 6.15
N ILE A 572 31.71 -21.79 6.07
CA ILE A 572 32.76 -20.79 5.85
C ILE A 572 32.64 -20.30 4.39
N GLY A 573 32.80 -18.98 4.21
CA GLY A 573 32.61 -18.26 2.95
C GLY A 573 33.43 -18.77 1.78
#